data_AF-A0A350MP11-F1
#
_entry.id   AF-A0A350MP11-F1
#
_cell.length_a   1.000
_cell.length_b   1.000
_cell.length_c   1.000
_cell.angle_alpha   90.00
_cell.angle_beta   90.00
_cell.angle_gamma   90.00
#
_symmetry.space_group_name_H-M   'P 1'
#
loop_
_entity.id
_entity.type
_entity.pdbx_description
1 polymer ?
#
loop_
_entity_poly.entity_id
_entity_poly.type
_entity_poly.pdbx_seq_one_letter_code
_entity_poly.pdbx_strand_id
1 'polypeptide(L)'
;MKKKPKTNPNGANQYVMDPRQKECWSLYIDPKSKTFGNATQSAIKAGYTKGTANMITTEDWFKGKLRRLNLLDKAERNLDKIMDLPLEDKANVVLDASKFIAKTLGKDEGYSDRSELTGKDGESLLLSEEQINTLKEKLLNESKRDTTTRKN
;
A
#
# COMPACT_ATOMS: atom_id res chain seq x y z
N MET A 1 8.75 -30.74 -17.85
CA MET A 1 7.98 -29.62 -17.25
C MET A 1 7.77 -29.90 -15.77
N LYS A 2 8.26 -29.05 -14.87
CA LYS A 2 8.08 -29.23 -13.41
C LYS A 2 6.59 -29.07 -13.08
N LYS A 3 5.95 -30.10 -12.51
CA LYS A 3 4.55 -30.02 -12.03
C LYS A 3 4.46 -28.92 -10.98
N LYS A 4 3.56 -27.96 -11.19
CA LYS A 4 3.27 -26.92 -10.20
C LYS A 4 2.77 -27.58 -8.91
N PRO A 5 3.21 -27.12 -7.72
CA PRO A 5 2.76 -27.69 -6.47
C PRO A 5 1.24 -27.49 -6.33
N LYS A 6 0.50 -28.56 -5.99
CA LYS A 6 -0.97 -28.55 -5.84
C LYS A 6 -1.47 -27.45 -4.90
N THR A 7 -0.66 -27.11 -3.88
CA THR A 7 -0.98 -26.12 -2.85
C THR A 7 -0.66 -24.68 -3.25
N ASN A 8 0.25 -24.45 -4.21
CA ASN A 8 0.62 -23.12 -4.70
C ASN A 8 0.74 -23.08 -6.24
N PRO A 9 -0.39 -23.25 -6.96
CA PRO A 9 -0.40 -23.29 -8.42
C PRO A 9 0.02 -21.96 -9.08
N ASN A 10 -0.04 -20.84 -8.36
CA ASN A 10 0.24 -19.51 -8.90
C ASN A 10 1.56 -18.91 -8.39
N GLY A 11 2.39 -19.68 -7.67
CA GLY A 11 3.72 -19.23 -7.22
C GLY A 11 3.66 -18.06 -6.23
N ALA A 12 2.59 -17.96 -5.45
CA ALA A 12 2.41 -16.93 -4.44
C ALA A 12 3.51 -17.02 -3.37
N ASN A 13 3.99 -15.86 -2.94
CA ASN A 13 4.95 -15.72 -1.84
C ASN A 13 4.55 -14.52 -0.97
N GLN A 14 5.30 -14.21 0.08
CA GLN A 14 4.97 -13.11 1.00
C GLN A 14 4.90 -11.71 0.33
N TYR A 15 5.46 -11.55 -0.87
CA TYR A 15 5.49 -10.31 -1.64
C TYR A 15 4.52 -10.32 -2.84
N VAL A 16 4.15 -11.50 -3.34
CA VAL A 16 3.30 -11.71 -4.51
C VAL A 16 2.07 -12.51 -4.09
N MET A 17 0.96 -11.79 -3.87
CA MET A 17 -0.33 -12.42 -3.60
C MET A 17 -0.80 -13.22 -4.81
N ASP A 18 -1.30 -14.43 -4.53
CA ASP A 18 -2.04 -15.24 -5.51
C ASP A 18 -3.21 -14.40 -6.04
N PRO A 19 -3.47 -14.39 -7.36
CA PRO A 19 -4.72 -13.84 -7.90
C PRO A 19 -5.98 -14.24 -7.11
N ARG A 20 -6.05 -15.49 -6.64
CA ARG A 20 -7.18 -15.99 -5.82
C ARG A 20 -7.27 -15.33 -4.44
N GLN A 21 -6.15 -15.00 -3.81
CA GLN A 21 -6.14 -14.26 -2.54
C GLN A 21 -6.66 -12.84 -2.72
N LYS A 22 -6.25 -12.17 -3.81
CA LYS A 22 -6.73 -10.82 -4.14
C LYS A 22 -8.23 -10.81 -4.38
N GLU A 23 -8.73 -11.76 -5.17
CA GLU A 23 -10.15 -11.92 -5.47
C GLU A 23 -10.97 -12.30 -4.22
N CYS A 24 -10.47 -13.23 -3.41
CA CYS A 24 -11.11 -13.58 -2.14
C CYS A 24 -11.22 -12.36 -1.22
N TRP A 25 -10.17 -11.54 -1.13
CA TRP A 25 -10.18 -10.35 -0.31
C TRP A 25 -11.13 -9.27 -0.85
N SER A 26 -11.11 -9.00 -2.16
CA SER A 26 -12.00 -7.99 -2.76
C SER A 26 -13.47 -8.35 -2.57
N LEU A 27 -13.82 -9.62 -2.76
CA LEU A 27 -15.18 -10.13 -2.55
C LEU A 27 -15.63 -10.09 -1.09
N TYR A 28 -14.70 -10.11 -0.14
CA TYR A 28 -14.98 -10.05 1.29
C TYR A 28 -15.21 -8.61 1.77
N ILE A 29 -14.43 -7.65 1.26
CA ILE A 29 -14.49 -6.25 1.70
C ILE A 29 -15.49 -5.39 0.93
N ASP A 30 -15.87 -5.77 -0.28
CA ASP A 30 -16.76 -4.96 -1.11
C ASP A 30 -18.21 -5.09 -0.62
N PRO A 31 -18.84 -4.01 -0.11
CA PRO A 31 -20.23 -4.06 0.35
C PRO A 31 -21.24 -4.45 -0.73
N LYS A 32 -20.89 -4.25 -2.01
CA LYS A 32 -21.73 -4.62 -3.17
C LYS A 32 -21.58 -6.10 -3.54
N SER A 33 -20.60 -6.79 -2.99
CA SER A 33 -20.39 -8.22 -3.23
C SER A 33 -21.47 -9.05 -2.56
N LYS A 34 -21.97 -10.07 -3.28
CA LYS A 34 -22.89 -11.08 -2.71
C LYS A 34 -22.30 -11.86 -1.53
N THR A 35 -20.97 -11.86 -1.37
CA THR A 35 -20.27 -12.56 -0.29
C THR A 35 -19.63 -11.60 0.71
N PHE A 36 -20.04 -10.33 0.72
CA PHE A 36 -19.52 -9.33 1.65
C PHE A 36 -19.55 -9.85 3.09
N GLY A 37 -18.44 -9.70 3.81
CA GLY A 37 -18.30 -10.16 5.19
C GLY A 37 -18.29 -11.69 5.39
N ASN A 38 -18.39 -12.50 4.33
CA ASN A 38 -18.37 -13.97 4.42
C ASN A 38 -17.11 -14.56 3.79
N ALA A 39 -16.06 -14.73 4.60
CA ALA A 39 -14.75 -15.16 4.15
C ALA A 39 -14.78 -16.52 3.43
N THR A 40 -15.55 -17.49 3.95
CA THR A 40 -15.66 -18.83 3.36
C THR A 40 -16.31 -18.79 1.98
N GLN A 41 -17.42 -18.04 1.82
CA GLN A 41 -18.09 -17.91 0.53
C GLN A 41 -17.24 -17.12 -0.48
N SER A 42 -16.55 -16.08 -0.03
CA SER A 42 -15.59 -15.34 -0.86
C SER A 42 -14.45 -16.25 -1.36
N ALA A 43 -13.94 -17.13 -0.49
CA ALA A 43 -12.88 -18.07 -0.86
C ALA A 43 -13.37 -19.14 -1.84
N ILE A 44 -14.57 -19.70 -1.64
CA ILE A 44 -15.17 -20.65 -2.60
C ILE A 44 -15.31 -20.00 -3.97
N LYS A 45 -15.81 -18.76 -4.00
CA LYS A 45 -15.99 -17.99 -5.23
C LYS A 45 -14.66 -17.65 -5.93
N ALA A 46 -13.60 -17.41 -5.16
CA ALA A 46 -12.24 -17.23 -5.66
C ALA A 46 -11.53 -18.56 -6.06
N GLY A 47 -12.24 -19.69 -6.06
CA GLY A 47 -11.73 -20.98 -6.54
C GLY A 47 -10.93 -21.79 -5.50
N TYR A 48 -11.11 -21.53 -4.21
CA TYR A 48 -10.59 -22.41 -3.16
C TYR A 48 -11.46 -23.65 -2.99
N THR A 49 -10.83 -24.77 -2.62
CA THR A 49 -11.57 -25.97 -2.22
C THR A 49 -12.34 -25.70 -0.93
N LYS A 50 -13.46 -26.40 -0.71
CA LYS A 50 -14.30 -26.22 0.49
C LYS A 50 -13.52 -26.38 1.79
N GLY A 51 -12.59 -27.35 1.85
CA GLY A 51 -11.72 -27.56 3.01
C GLY A 51 -10.83 -26.34 3.31
N THR A 52 -10.16 -25.82 2.29
CA THR A 52 -9.32 -24.61 2.44
C THR A 52 -10.15 -23.36 2.73
N ALA A 53 -11.30 -23.21 2.07
CA ALA A 53 -12.18 -22.06 2.24
C ALA A 53 -12.74 -21.96 3.66
N ASN A 54 -13.02 -23.08 4.32
CA ASN A 54 -13.45 -23.11 5.71
C ASN A 54 -12.36 -22.62 6.68
N MET A 55 -11.10 -22.76 6.31
CA MET A 55 -9.95 -22.35 7.12
C MET A 55 -9.31 -21.03 6.66
N ILE A 56 -9.88 -20.35 5.66
CA ILE A 56 -9.22 -19.21 5.00
C ILE A 56 -8.89 -18.06 5.96
N THR A 57 -9.67 -17.89 7.03
CA THR A 57 -9.46 -16.87 8.07
C THR A 57 -8.24 -17.17 8.95
N THR A 58 -7.76 -18.41 8.95
CA THR A 58 -6.58 -18.83 9.70
C THR A 58 -5.27 -18.51 8.97
N GLU A 59 -5.35 -18.24 7.66
CA GLU A 59 -4.21 -17.90 6.82
C GLU A 59 -3.58 -16.55 7.21
N ASP A 60 -2.24 -16.49 7.22
CA ASP A 60 -1.51 -15.31 7.71
C ASP A 60 -1.76 -14.07 6.86
N TRP A 61 -1.90 -14.23 5.53
CA TRP A 61 -2.22 -13.12 4.64
C TRP A 61 -3.60 -12.52 4.93
N PHE A 62 -4.57 -13.36 5.33
CA PHE A 62 -5.93 -12.93 5.65
C PHE A 62 -5.94 -12.20 6.99
N LYS A 63 -5.31 -12.77 8.02
CA LYS A 63 -5.11 -12.13 9.33
C LYS A 63 -4.41 -10.79 9.21
N GLY A 64 -3.34 -10.72 8.42
CA GLY A 64 -2.57 -9.51 8.19
C GLY A 64 -3.42 -8.39 7.58
N LYS A 65 -4.27 -8.72 6.60
CA LYS A 65 -5.19 -7.76 5.98
C LYS A 65 -6.32 -7.35 6.91
N LEU A 66 -6.94 -8.29 7.62
CA LEU A 66 -7.99 -8.00 8.60
C LEU A 66 -7.47 -7.09 9.72
N ARG A 67 -6.26 -7.36 10.23
CA ARG A 67 -5.59 -6.48 11.19
C ARG A 67 -5.38 -5.08 10.64
N ARG A 68 -4.97 -4.96 9.37
CA ARG A 68 -4.74 -3.66 8.71
C ARG A 68 -6.05 -2.89 8.48
N LEU A 69 -7.13 -3.59 8.15
CA LEU A 69 -8.47 -3.00 8.05
C LEU A 69 -8.89 -2.37 9.39
N ASN A 70 -8.70 -3.10 10.50
CA ASN A 70 -9.11 -2.65 11.83
C ASN A 70 -8.15 -1.64 12.48
N LEU A 71 -6.96 -1.43 11.88
CA LEU A 71 -5.94 -0.53 12.44
C LEU A 71 -6.38 0.94 12.33
N LEU A 72 -7.10 1.31 11.27
CA LEU A 72 -7.61 2.67 11.10
C LEU A 72 -8.67 2.99 12.18
N ASP A 73 -9.72 2.17 12.31
CA ASP A 73 -10.75 2.32 13.35
C ASP A 73 -10.13 2.39 14.77
N LYS A 74 -9.12 1.55 15.03
CA LYS A 74 -8.40 1.60 16.32
C LYS A 74 -7.65 2.93 16.51
N ALA A 75 -7.03 3.46 15.48
CA ALA A 75 -6.34 4.75 15.53
C ALA A 75 -7.34 5.87 15.80
N GLU A 76 -8.49 5.88 15.13
CA GLU A 76 -9.55 6.88 15.33
C GLU A 76 -10.09 6.88 16.76
N ARG A 77 -10.41 5.70 17.30
CA ARG A 77 -10.84 5.56 18.71
C ARG A 77 -9.80 6.03 19.71
N ASN A 78 -8.51 5.84 19.41
CA ASN A 78 -7.45 6.35 20.27
C ASN A 78 -7.34 7.88 20.18
N LEU A 79 -7.45 8.44 18.97
CA LEU A 79 -7.44 9.89 18.77
C LEU A 79 -8.59 10.55 19.54
N ASP A 80 -9.80 10.00 19.42
CA ASP A 80 -11.00 10.46 20.14
C ASP A 80 -10.77 10.49 21.66
N LYS A 81 -10.33 9.37 22.23
CA LYS A 81 -9.98 9.29 23.67
C LYS A 81 -8.93 10.29 24.10
N ILE A 82 -7.90 10.53 23.27
CA ILE A 82 -6.82 11.47 23.59
C ILE A 82 -7.33 12.92 23.56
N MET A 83 -8.32 13.23 22.71
CA MET A 83 -8.93 14.57 22.69
C MET A 83 -9.61 14.90 24.02
N ASP A 84 -10.22 13.89 24.66
CA ASP A 84 -10.89 14.01 25.95
C ASP A 84 -9.96 14.05 27.18
N LEU A 85 -8.66 13.73 27.00
CA LEU A 85 -7.70 13.80 28.12
C LEU A 85 -7.39 15.25 28.54
N PRO A 86 -7.03 15.48 29.81
CA PRO A 86 -6.48 16.76 30.27
C PRO A 86 -5.24 17.17 29.47
N LEU A 87 -5.02 18.48 29.30
CA LEU A 87 -3.93 19.01 28.47
C LEU A 87 -2.54 18.55 28.94
N GLU A 88 -2.36 18.34 30.24
CA GLU A 88 -1.09 17.90 30.83
C GLU A 88 -0.68 16.48 30.41
N ASP A 89 -1.61 15.63 29.98
CA ASP A 89 -1.38 14.21 29.67
C ASP A 89 -1.20 13.91 28.17
N LYS A 90 -1.29 14.92 27.29
CA LYS A 90 -1.37 14.74 25.83
C LYS A 90 -0.05 14.33 25.13
N ALA A 91 1.02 14.04 25.86
CA ALA A 91 2.31 13.62 25.31
C ALA A 91 2.49 12.09 25.25
N ASN A 92 1.54 11.37 24.63
CA ASN A 92 1.51 9.91 24.62
C ASN A 92 1.99 9.30 23.28
N VAL A 93 2.87 8.29 23.33
CA VAL A 93 3.31 7.44 22.20
C VAL A 93 2.12 6.90 21.37
N VAL A 94 0.97 6.67 22.01
CA VAL A 94 -0.28 6.24 21.35
C VAL A 94 -0.80 7.30 20.38
N LEU A 95 -0.64 8.59 20.67
CA LEU A 95 -1.04 9.69 19.79
C LEU A 95 -0.23 9.65 18.49
N ASP A 96 1.09 9.52 18.59
CA ASP A 96 1.97 9.51 17.43
C ASP A 96 1.75 8.28 16.55
N ALA A 97 1.61 7.10 17.17
CA ALA A 97 1.26 5.88 16.45
C ALA A 97 -0.10 6.01 15.73
N SER A 98 -1.10 6.60 16.40
CA SER A 98 -2.44 6.77 15.83
C SER A 98 -2.44 7.79 14.69
N LYS A 99 -1.72 8.92 14.82
CA LYS A 99 -1.50 9.88 13.74
C LYS A 99 -0.84 9.24 12.52
N PHE A 100 0.21 8.44 12.73
CA PHE A 100 0.90 7.73 11.64
C PHE A 100 -0.06 6.80 10.89
N ILE A 101 -0.85 6.01 11.61
CA ILE A 101 -1.81 5.08 10.99
C ILE A 101 -2.92 5.84 10.24
N ALA A 102 -3.51 6.88 10.83
CA ALA A 102 -4.54 7.68 10.19
C ALA A 102 -4.04 8.33 8.89
N LYS A 103 -2.85 8.94 8.90
CA LYS A 103 -2.25 9.58 7.70
C LYS A 103 -1.86 8.59 6.60
N THR A 104 -1.52 7.36 6.96
CA THR A 104 -1.06 6.35 5.99
C THR A 104 -2.19 5.51 5.43
N LEU A 105 -3.21 5.18 6.24
CA LEU A 105 -4.32 4.30 5.86
C LEU A 105 -5.64 5.04 5.64
N GLY A 106 -5.85 6.20 6.26
CA GLY A 106 -7.10 6.96 6.22
C GLY A 106 -7.19 7.97 5.05
N LYS A 107 -6.36 7.85 4.02
CA LYS A 107 -6.37 8.79 2.89
C LYS A 107 -7.71 8.87 2.18
N ASP A 108 -8.37 7.72 2.05
CA ASP A 108 -9.69 7.62 1.44
C ASP A 108 -10.82 8.14 2.35
N GLU A 109 -10.56 8.27 3.66
CA GLU A 109 -11.47 8.83 4.67
C GLU A 109 -11.22 10.33 4.92
N GLY A 110 -10.34 10.97 4.13
CA GLY A 110 -10.04 12.40 4.22
C GLY A 110 -8.81 12.76 5.07
N TYR A 111 -8.10 11.79 5.64
CA TYR A 111 -6.82 12.05 6.32
C TYR A 111 -5.72 12.30 5.30
N SER A 112 -5.29 13.56 5.17
CA SER A 112 -4.19 13.93 4.29
C SER A 112 -3.37 15.06 4.91
N ASP A 113 -2.05 14.95 4.79
CA ASP A 113 -1.17 16.09 4.97
C ASP A 113 -0.88 16.68 3.60
N ARG A 114 -1.15 17.97 3.43
CA ARG A 114 -0.75 18.69 2.22
C ARG A 114 0.76 18.91 2.28
N SER A 115 1.52 18.22 1.41
CA SER A 115 2.90 18.59 1.13
C SER A 115 2.95 19.45 -0.13
N GLU A 116 3.31 20.71 0.01
CA GLU A 116 3.66 21.57 -1.12
C GLU A 116 5.01 21.08 -1.67
N LEU A 117 5.02 20.54 -2.89
CA LEU A 117 6.25 20.18 -3.60
C LEU A 117 6.68 21.41 -4.39
N THR A 118 7.53 22.23 -3.77
CA THR A 118 8.18 23.38 -4.41
C THR A 118 9.68 23.16 -4.50
N GLY A 119 10.32 23.84 -5.45
CA GLY A 119 11.77 24.01 -5.49
C GLY A 119 12.28 24.78 -4.27
N LYS A 120 13.59 24.98 -4.22
CA LYS A 120 14.22 25.81 -3.19
C LYS A 120 13.50 27.16 -3.13
N ASP A 121 13.16 27.60 -1.92
CA ASP A 121 12.47 28.88 -1.66
C ASP A 121 11.09 29.05 -2.33
N GLY A 122 10.39 27.96 -2.62
CA GLY A 122 9.04 28.02 -3.20
C GLY A 122 9.01 28.10 -4.73
N GLU A 123 10.16 27.96 -5.39
CA GLU A 123 10.26 28.03 -6.85
C GLU A 123 9.52 26.87 -7.54
N SER A 124 9.19 27.07 -8.82
CA SER A 124 8.57 26.01 -9.63
C SER A 124 9.53 24.83 -9.79
N LEU A 125 9.02 23.61 -9.58
CA LEU A 125 9.76 22.37 -9.90
C LEU A 125 9.88 22.13 -11.42
N LEU A 126 9.15 22.87 -12.23
CA LEU A 126 9.27 22.81 -13.68
C LEU A 126 10.54 23.54 -14.10
N LEU A 127 11.44 22.80 -14.77
CA LEU A 127 12.60 23.38 -15.42
C LEU A 127 12.14 24.36 -16.51
N SER A 128 12.78 25.52 -16.60
CA SER A 128 12.58 26.41 -17.73
C SER A 128 13.05 25.74 -19.03
N GLU A 129 12.51 26.17 -20.18
CA GLU A 129 12.93 25.65 -21.49
C GLU A 129 14.44 25.79 -21.71
N GLU A 130 15.06 26.84 -21.17
CA GLU A 130 16.51 27.07 -21.21
C GLU A 130 17.29 26.02 -20.41
N GLN A 131 16.81 25.67 -19.21
CA GLN A 131 17.43 24.63 -18.39
C GLN A 131 17.31 23.25 -19.06
N ILE A 132 16.16 22.97 -19.68
CA ILE A 132 15.91 21.74 -20.43
C ILE A 132 16.89 21.64 -21.61
N ASN A 133 17.07 22.71 -22.37
CA ASN A 133 17.98 22.72 -23.53
C ASN A 133 19.44 22.55 -23.10
N THR A 134 19.85 23.23 -22.02
CA THR A 134 21.20 23.09 -21.45
C THR A 134 21.48 21.65 -21.00
N LEU A 135 20.52 20.97 -20.38
CA LEU A 135 20.65 19.58 -19.96
C LEU A 135 20.72 18.62 -21.15
N LYS A 136 19.91 18.84 -22.20
CA LYS A 136 19.96 18.06 -23.44
C LYS A 136 21.34 18.15 -24.10
N GLU A 137 21.93 19.34 -24.17
CA GLU A 137 23.25 19.54 -24.74
C GLU A 137 24.36 18.85 -23.92
N LYS A 138 24.29 18.93 -22.59
CA LYS A 138 25.23 18.20 -21.70
C LYS A 138 25.14 16.69 -21.88
N LEU A 139 23.93 16.12 -21.87
CA LEU A 139 23.69 14.69 -22.11
C LEU A 139 24.20 14.24 -23.47
N LEU A 140 23.98 15.05 -24.52
CA LEU A 140 24.48 14.76 -25.87
C LEU A 140 26.01 14.75 -25.92
N ASN A 141 26.67 15.65 -25.19
CA ASN A 141 28.12 15.75 -25.14
C ASN A 141 28.77 14.67 -24.25
N GLU A 142 28.07 14.16 -23.23
CA GLU A 142 28.52 13.01 -22.43
C GLU A 142 28.39 11.70 -23.21
N SER A 143 27.27 11.50 -23.91
CA SER A 143 27.09 10.32 -24.79
C SER A 143 28.17 10.23 -25.87
N LYS A 144 28.60 11.36 -26.44
CA LYS A 144 29.71 11.40 -27.42
C LYS A 144 31.07 11.06 -26.80
N ARG A 145 31.30 11.42 -25.53
CA ARG A 145 32.54 11.10 -24.82
C ARG A 145 32.68 9.60 -24.56
N ASP A 146 31.60 8.94 -24.10
CA ASP A 146 31.60 7.49 -23.86
C ASP A 146 31.81 6.64 -25.13
N THR A 147 31.34 7.10 -26.29
CA THR A 147 31.59 6.42 -27.56
C THR A 147 33.04 6.55 -28.06
N THR A 148 33.79 7.53 -27.55
CA THR A 148 35.16 7.81 -27.98
C THR A 148 36.18 7.04 -27.12
N THR A 149 35.87 6.77 -25.85
CA THR A 149 36.76 6.02 -24.93
C THR A 149 36.73 4.50 -25.13
N ARG A 150 35.71 3.95 -25.82
CA ARG A 150 35.59 2.51 -26.13
C ARG A 150 36.31 2.05 -27.40
N LYS A 151 37.01 2.95 -28.11
CA LYS A 151 37.68 2.67 -29.39
C LYS A 151 39.22 2.59 -29.32
N ASN A 152 39.81 2.53 -28.13
CA ASN A 152 41.23 2.24 -27.93
C ASN A 152 41.42 0.87 -27.29
#